data_AF-A0A816EHN5-F1
#
_entry.id   AF-A0A816EHN5-F1
#
_cell.length_a   1.000
_cell.length_b   1.000
_cell.length_c   1.000
_cell.angle_alpha   90.00
_cell.angle_beta   90.00
_cell.angle_gamma   90.00
#
_symmetry.space_group_name_H-M   'P 1'
#
loop_
_entity.id
_entity.type
_entity.pdbx_description
1 polymer ?
#
loop_
_entity_poly.entity_id
_entity_poly.type
_entity_poly.pdbx_seq_one_letter_code
_entity_poly.pdbx_strand_id
1 'polypeptide(L)'
;MSDKEPLLKKHNKLLNDNDSDNEKKSFSEWRQYFNQQKTDARNKKLDDEINDTTKDIPVGVLQLFRFADCIDILLMIITLFFLLLHCVCVLGNVILFGRITGLFATTSFAVDCDNQNQNIASTIINNTVCPFSIDLNPLNYDRLHKLCHYDNNTISSTLAPSTPLFHDNVMHLVYLFFGLGILVFLCASLEYICWTIATKRQTSRMSVLLFRSLIQRVSQN
;
A
#
# COMPACT_ATOMS: atom_id res chain seq x y z
N MET A 1 49.15 5.76 -38.76
CA MET A 1 48.71 7.03 -38.15
C MET A 1 47.84 7.74 -39.18
N SER A 2 46.55 7.99 -39.02
CA SER A 2 45.53 7.49 -38.10
C SER A 2 44.21 7.92 -38.75
N ASP A 3 43.70 7.12 -39.69
CA ASP A 3 42.55 7.47 -40.54
C ASP A 3 41.24 6.95 -39.93
N LYS A 4 40.92 7.41 -38.70
CA LYS A 4 39.76 6.93 -37.91
C LYS A 4 38.77 8.02 -37.47
N GLU A 5 39.07 9.30 -37.67
CA GLU A 5 38.17 10.39 -37.27
C GLU A 5 36.84 10.51 -38.07
N PRO A 6 36.76 10.24 -39.38
CA PRO A 6 35.53 10.53 -40.13
C PRO A 6 34.39 9.53 -39.85
N LEU A 7 34.71 8.31 -39.38
CA LEU A 7 33.71 7.27 -39.09
C LEU A 7 33.03 7.46 -37.74
N LEU A 8 33.76 7.93 -36.72
CA LEU A 8 33.21 8.22 -35.39
C LEU A 8 32.18 9.36 -35.44
N LYS A 9 32.45 10.40 -36.23
CA LYS A 9 31.54 11.56 -36.37
C LYS A 9 30.24 11.20 -37.10
N LYS A 10 30.30 10.25 -38.05
CA LYS A 10 29.12 9.76 -38.78
C LYS A 10 28.26 8.82 -37.93
N HIS A 11 28.88 7.99 -37.09
CA HIS A 11 28.17 7.08 -36.20
C HIS A 11 27.43 7.81 -35.07
N ASN A 12 28.06 8.83 -34.46
CA ASN A 12 27.40 9.64 -33.42
C ASN A 12 26.23 10.47 -33.95
N LYS A 13 26.28 10.91 -35.22
CA LYS A 13 25.18 11.64 -35.84
C LYS A 13 23.96 10.73 -36.08
N LEU A 14 24.18 9.51 -36.57
CA LEU A 14 23.11 8.54 -36.81
C LEU A 14 22.47 8.03 -35.51
N LEU A 15 23.25 7.92 -34.42
CA LEU A 15 22.70 7.58 -33.10
C LEU A 15 21.80 8.70 -32.55
N ASN A 16 22.19 9.97 -32.69
CA ASN A 16 21.38 11.11 -32.24
C ASN A 16 20.10 11.32 -33.06
N ASP A 17 20.14 11.08 -34.37
CA ASP A 17 18.96 11.24 -35.23
C ASP A 17 17.88 10.18 -34.89
N ASN A 18 18.30 8.93 -34.62
CA ASN A 18 17.42 7.83 -34.23
C ASN A 18 16.71 8.05 -32.88
N ASP A 19 17.38 8.70 -31.92
CA ASP A 19 16.81 8.98 -30.60
C ASP A 19 15.72 10.06 -30.69
N SER A 20 15.97 11.11 -31.49
CA SER A 20 15.01 12.21 -31.68
C SER A 20 13.72 11.77 -32.38
N ASP A 21 13.80 10.79 -33.28
CA ASP A 21 12.63 10.31 -34.02
C ASP A 21 11.81 9.30 -33.21
N ASN A 22 12.47 8.52 -32.33
CA ASN A 22 11.77 7.67 -31.36
C ASN A 22 11.02 8.49 -30.30
N GLU A 23 11.58 9.61 -29.85
CA GLU A 23 10.91 10.50 -28.89
C GLU A 23 9.69 11.19 -29.51
N LYS A 24 9.78 11.67 -30.75
CA LYS A 24 8.63 12.25 -31.49
C LYS A 24 7.52 11.22 -31.71
N LYS A 25 7.89 9.97 -32.02
CA LYS A 25 6.92 8.88 -32.19
C LYS A 25 6.19 8.59 -30.87
N SER A 26 6.94 8.42 -29.78
CA SER A 26 6.38 8.24 -28.43
C SER A 26 5.43 9.37 -28.05
N PHE A 27 5.83 10.63 -28.27
CA PHE A 27 4.99 11.79 -27.96
C PHE A 27 3.69 11.85 -28.78
N SER A 28 3.73 11.42 -30.05
CA SER A 28 2.54 11.33 -30.90
C SER A 28 1.56 10.26 -30.43
N GLU A 29 2.06 9.12 -29.94
CA GLU A 29 1.26 8.03 -29.35
C GLU A 29 0.59 8.48 -28.04
N TRP A 30 1.33 9.17 -27.16
CA TRP A 30 0.76 9.77 -25.95
C TRP A 30 -0.36 10.77 -26.26
N ARG A 31 -0.17 11.61 -27.29
CA ARG A 31 -1.20 12.58 -27.70
C ARG A 31 -2.48 11.88 -28.18
N GLN A 32 -2.36 10.76 -28.89
CA GLN A 32 -3.53 9.96 -29.31
C GLN A 32 -4.24 9.34 -28.11
N TYR A 33 -3.49 8.79 -27.14
CA TYR A 33 -4.05 8.24 -25.90
C TYR A 33 -4.83 9.29 -25.08
N PHE A 34 -4.31 10.51 -24.94
CA PHE A 34 -5.02 11.60 -24.24
C PHE A 34 -6.28 12.07 -24.97
N ASN A 35 -6.26 12.12 -26.29
CA ASN A 35 -7.44 12.50 -27.07
C ASN A 35 -8.53 11.43 -26.98
N GLN A 36 -8.16 10.14 -26.98
CA GLN A 36 -9.09 9.03 -26.81
C GLN A 36 -9.77 9.07 -25.43
N GLN A 37 -9.00 9.29 -24.35
CA GLN A 37 -9.58 9.48 -23.02
C GLN A 37 -10.54 10.67 -22.94
N LYS A 38 -10.25 11.77 -23.66
CA LYS A 38 -11.11 12.95 -23.69
C LYS A 38 -12.42 12.70 -24.45
N THR A 39 -12.38 11.91 -25.52
CA THR A 39 -13.60 11.51 -26.26
C THR A 39 -14.43 10.52 -25.46
N ASP A 40 -13.81 9.57 -24.76
CA ASP A 40 -14.50 8.59 -23.92
C ASP A 40 -15.19 9.27 -22.73
N ALA A 41 -14.55 10.27 -22.12
CA ALA A 41 -15.15 11.08 -21.06
C ALA A 41 -16.33 11.94 -21.56
N ARG A 42 -16.27 12.46 -22.79
CA ARG A 42 -17.36 13.22 -23.40
C ARG A 42 -18.54 12.32 -23.77
N ASN A 43 -18.28 11.15 -24.33
CA ASN A 43 -19.31 10.18 -24.69
C ASN A 43 -20.01 9.63 -23.44
N LYS A 44 -19.25 9.31 -22.39
CA LYS A 44 -19.82 8.95 -21.08
C LYS A 44 -20.76 10.02 -20.53
N LYS A 45 -20.38 11.29 -20.63
CA LYS A 45 -21.21 12.42 -20.18
C LYS A 45 -22.49 12.59 -21.03
N LEU A 46 -22.44 12.26 -22.32
CA LEU A 46 -23.59 12.31 -23.22
C LEU A 46 -24.54 11.13 -22.98
N ASP A 47 -24.01 9.94 -22.68
CA ASP A 47 -24.79 8.76 -22.29
C ASP A 47 -25.48 8.97 -20.93
N ASP A 48 -24.82 9.65 -19.99
CA ASP A 48 -25.40 10.06 -18.70
C ASP A 48 -26.55 11.07 -18.88
N GLU A 49 -26.47 11.97 -19.87
CA GLU A 49 -27.51 12.97 -20.18
C GLU A 49 -28.73 12.35 -20.89
N ILE A 50 -28.52 11.31 -21.71
CA ILE A 50 -29.62 10.57 -22.36
C ILE A 50 -30.36 9.68 -21.34
N ASN A 51 -29.66 9.06 -20.39
CA ASN A 51 -30.27 8.30 -19.28
C ASN A 51 -31.06 9.18 -18.29
N ASP A 52 -30.78 10.49 -18.24
CA ASP A 52 -31.48 11.49 -17.42
C ASP A 52 -32.97 11.69 -17.82
N THR A 53 -33.39 11.18 -18.98
CA THR A 53 -34.79 11.23 -19.44
C THR A 53 -35.62 10.01 -19.04
N THR A 54 -35.00 8.96 -18.50
CA THR A 54 -35.67 7.78 -17.91
C THR A 54 -35.35 7.67 -16.42
N LYS A 55 -35.43 8.79 -15.70
CA LYS A 55 -35.01 8.93 -14.29
C LYS A 55 -35.65 7.88 -13.38
N ASP A 56 -34.90 6.82 -13.10
CA ASP A 56 -34.96 6.12 -11.83
C ASP A 56 -34.77 7.16 -10.73
N ILE A 57 -35.85 7.58 -10.08
CA ILE A 57 -35.79 8.56 -8.99
C ILE A 57 -34.94 7.91 -7.89
N PRO A 58 -33.74 8.43 -7.59
CA PRO A 58 -32.86 7.80 -6.60
C PRO A 58 -33.55 7.86 -5.25
N VAL A 59 -33.87 6.68 -4.71
CA VAL A 59 -34.41 6.56 -3.35
C VAL A 59 -33.31 6.89 -2.36
N GLY A 60 -33.65 7.61 -1.29
CA GLY A 60 -32.68 7.95 -0.26
C GLY A 60 -32.12 6.68 0.40
N VAL A 61 -30.82 6.66 0.71
CA VAL A 61 -30.18 5.52 1.38
C VAL A 61 -30.88 5.11 2.67
N LEU A 62 -31.45 6.06 3.42
CA LEU A 62 -32.23 5.78 4.63
C LEU A 62 -33.61 5.16 4.32
N GLN A 63 -34.20 5.45 3.17
CA GLN A 63 -35.46 4.83 2.75
C GLN A 63 -35.25 3.35 2.38
N LEU A 64 -34.04 2.95 1.98
CA LEU A 64 -33.66 1.55 1.78
C LEU A 64 -33.73 0.72 3.07
N PHE A 65 -33.42 1.34 4.21
CA PHE A 65 -33.45 0.70 5.54
C PHE A 65 -34.84 0.65 6.18
N ARG A 66 -35.88 1.23 5.55
CA ARG A 66 -37.25 1.17 6.08
C ARG A 66 -37.76 -0.27 6.27
N PHE A 67 -37.18 -1.23 5.56
CA PHE A 67 -37.54 -2.65 5.62
C PHE A 67 -36.64 -3.48 6.56
N ALA A 68 -35.63 -2.85 7.17
CA ALA A 68 -34.72 -3.50 8.10
C ALA A 68 -35.38 -3.66 9.47
N ASP A 69 -35.29 -4.85 10.05
CA ASP A 69 -35.68 -5.07 11.44
C ASP A 69 -34.69 -4.47 12.42
N CYS A 70 -35.10 -4.35 13.69
CA CYS A 70 -34.19 -4.06 14.80
C CYS A 70 -32.97 -5.00 14.83
N ILE A 71 -33.18 -6.29 14.53
CA ILE A 71 -32.09 -7.28 14.45
C ILE A 71 -31.16 -6.95 13.27
N ASP A 72 -31.70 -6.61 12.09
CA ASP A 72 -30.88 -6.30 10.91
C ASP A 72 -30.06 -5.00 11.13
N ILE A 73 -30.67 -4.00 11.78
CA ILE A 73 -30.01 -2.75 12.19
C ILE A 73 -28.90 -3.05 13.20
N LEU A 74 -29.14 -3.92 14.18
CA LEU A 74 -28.13 -4.31 15.16
C LEU A 74 -26.96 -5.05 14.49
N LEU A 75 -27.22 -5.99 13.57
CA LEU A 75 -26.17 -6.68 12.82
C LEU A 75 -25.35 -5.70 11.96
N MET A 76 -26.00 -4.70 11.35
CA MET A 76 -25.31 -3.66 10.56
C MET A 76 -24.40 -2.80 11.43
N ILE A 77 -24.84 -2.39 12.62
CA ILE A 77 -24.01 -1.60 13.56
C ILE A 77 -22.82 -2.42 14.07
N ILE A 78 -23.04 -3.69 14.43
CA ILE A 78 -21.96 -4.59 14.85
C ILE A 78 -20.93 -4.74 13.73
N THR A 79 -21.38 -4.92 12.49
CA THR A 79 -20.48 -5.06 11.35
C THR A 79 -19.63 -3.82 11.14
N LEU A 80 -20.23 -2.64 11.26
CA LEU A 80 -19.52 -1.36 11.20
C LEU A 80 -18.41 -1.26 12.25
N PHE A 81 -18.67 -1.71 13.48
CA PHE A 81 -17.66 -1.74 14.53
C PHE A 81 -16.49 -2.68 14.19
N PHE A 82 -16.78 -3.89 13.72
CA PHE A 82 -15.75 -4.84 13.30
C PHE A 82 -14.97 -4.36 12.08
N LEU A 83 -15.61 -3.67 11.13
CA LEU A 83 -14.97 -3.06 9.97
C LEU A 83 -13.94 -2.00 10.38
N LEU A 84 -14.31 -1.12 11.32
CA LEU A 84 -13.38 -0.12 11.84
C LEU A 84 -12.17 -0.77 12.52
N LEU A 85 -12.41 -1.79 13.33
CA LEU A 85 -11.34 -2.55 14.00
C LEU A 85 -10.45 -3.26 12.99
N HIS A 86 -11.04 -3.92 11.99
CA HIS A 86 -10.33 -4.59 10.90
C HIS A 86 -9.41 -3.60 10.14
N CYS A 87 -9.91 -2.42 9.79
CA CYS A 87 -9.12 -1.38 9.14
C CYS A 87 -7.92 -0.93 9.99
N VAL A 88 -8.14 -0.67 11.28
CA VAL A 88 -7.06 -0.27 12.21
C VAL A 88 -6.02 -1.38 12.35
N CYS A 89 -6.44 -2.64 12.45
CA CYS A 89 -5.52 -3.77 12.56
C CYS A 89 -4.70 -4.00 11.29
N VAL A 90 -5.29 -3.84 10.09
CA VAL A 90 -4.56 -3.92 8.82
C VAL A 90 -3.50 -2.81 8.73
N LEU A 91 -3.85 -1.57 9.07
CA LEU A 91 -2.88 -0.47 9.12
C LEU A 91 -1.79 -0.70 10.17
N GLY A 92 -2.14 -1.26 11.32
CA GLY A 92 -1.19 -1.65 12.37
C GLY A 92 -0.17 -2.69 11.88
N ASN A 93 -0.61 -3.69 11.11
CA ASN A 93 0.30 -4.67 10.50
C ASN A 93 1.31 -4.03 9.54
N VAL A 94 0.90 -3.04 8.75
CA VAL A 94 1.80 -2.31 7.85
C VAL A 94 2.88 -1.55 8.64
N ILE A 95 2.51 -0.88 9.73
CA ILE A 95 3.46 -0.17 10.60
C ILE A 95 4.45 -1.17 11.23
N LEU A 96 3.96 -2.31 11.72
CA LEU A 96 4.79 -3.34 12.34
C LEU A 96 5.77 -3.96 11.35
N PHE A 97 5.31 -4.23 10.12
CA PHE A 97 6.17 -4.69 9.03
C PHE A 97 7.29 -3.68 8.72
N GLY A 98 6.99 -2.39 8.74
CA GLY A 98 8.00 -1.33 8.60
C GLY A 98 9.06 -1.36 9.70
N ARG A 99 8.67 -1.63 10.95
CA ARG A 99 9.62 -1.75 12.08
C ARG A 99 10.52 -2.97 11.95
N ILE A 100 9.96 -4.12 11.57
CA ILE A 100 10.75 -5.34 11.33
C ILE A 100 11.76 -5.11 10.19
N THR A 101 11.31 -4.48 9.09
CA THR A 101 12.18 -4.13 7.95
C THR A 101 13.28 -3.16 8.36
N GLY A 102 12.97 -2.13 9.16
CA GLY A 102 13.97 -1.19 9.68
C GLY A 102 15.03 -1.87 10.57
N LEU A 103 14.65 -2.84 11.39
CA LEU A 103 15.59 -3.64 12.19
C LEU A 103 16.48 -4.52 11.30
N PHE A 104 15.92 -5.12 10.25
CA PHE A 104 16.70 -5.91 9.31
C PHE A 104 17.71 -5.05 8.53
N ALA A 105 17.29 -3.89 8.03
CA ALA A 105 18.16 -2.97 7.31
C ALA A 105 19.33 -2.46 8.18
N THR A 106 19.03 -2.03 9.41
CA THR A 106 20.07 -1.55 10.33
C THR A 106 21.06 -2.64 10.73
N THR A 107 20.59 -3.88 10.91
CA THR A 107 21.48 -5.01 11.19
C THR A 107 22.30 -5.46 9.99
N SER A 108 21.75 -5.45 8.78
CA SER A 108 22.53 -5.76 7.58
C SER A 108 23.67 -4.77 7.37
N PHE A 109 23.39 -3.46 7.54
CA PHE A 109 24.44 -2.44 7.42
C PHE A 109 25.52 -2.58 8.49
N ALA A 110 25.15 -2.92 9.73
CA ALA A 110 26.12 -3.15 10.79
C ALA A 110 27.06 -4.34 10.49
N VAL A 111 26.52 -5.44 9.95
CA VAL A 111 27.30 -6.61 9.55
C VAL A 111 28.23 -6.30 8.37
N ASP A 112 27.76 -5.53 7.39
CA ASP A 112 28.59 -5.13 6.24
C ASP A 112 29.76 -4.22 6.67
N CYS A 113 29.53 -3.28 7.61
CA CYS A 113 30.60 -2.46 8.17
C CYS A 113 31.65 -3.29 8.94
N ASP A 114 31.24 -4.33 9.67
CA ASP A 114 32.17 -5.21 10.39
C ASP A 114 33.03 -6.06 9.44
N ASN A 115 32.41 -6.63 8.40
CA ASN A 115 33.10 -7.43 7.39
C ASN A 115 34.11 -6.62 6.55
N GLN A 116 33.85 -5.34 6.31
CA GLN A 116 34.80 -4.47 5.60
C GLN A 116 36.03 -4.13 6.47
N ASN A 117 35.85 -4.04 7.80
CA ASN A 117 36.93 -3.71 8.72
C ASN A 117 37.93 -4.88 8.92
N GLN A 118 37.50 -6.14 8.75
CA GLN A 118 38.41 -7.30 8.83
C GLN A 118 39.37 -7.42 7.63
N ASN A 119 39.01 -6.87 6.46
CA ASN A 119 39.90 -6.84 5.30
C ASN A 119 40.84 -5.62 5.27
N ILE A 120 40.61 -4.61 6.13
CA ILE A 120 41.36 -3.34 6.17
C ILE A 120 42.22 -3.22 7.44
N ALA A 121 42.25 -4.25 8.30
CA ALA A 121 43.15 -4.30 9.46
C ALA A 121 44.66 -4.33 9.11
N SER A 122 45.05 -4.27 7.84
CA SER A 122 46.45 -4.14 7.42
C SER A 122 46.79 -2.84 6.69
N THR A 123 45.87 -1.87 6.49
CA THR A 123 46.24 -0.63 5.80
C THR A 123 45.38 0.58 6.20
N ILE A 124 45.89 1.35 7.16
CA ILE A 124 45.72 2.82 7.28
C ILE A 124 44.40 3.34 7.87
N ILE A 125 44.39 3.50 9.20
CA ILE A 125 44.20 4.75 9.96
C ILE A 125 43.41 5.89 9.24
N ASN A 126 42.26 6.27 9.84
CA ASN A 126 41.53 7.56 9.76
C ASN A 126 40.55 7.85 8.61
N ASN A 127 39.47 7.07 8.42
CA ASN A 127 38.10 7.56 8.08
C ASN A 127 37.19 6.45 7.52
N THR A 128 36.96 5.36 8.25
CA THR A 128 35.90 4.41 7.88
C THR A 128 34.57 4.89 8.45
N VAL A 129 33.98 5.88 7.79
CA VAL A 129 32.58 6.28 8.00
C VAL A 129 31.72 5.21 7.33
N CYS A 130 30.92 4.46 8.09
CA CYS A 130 29.81 3.69 7.52
C CYS A 130 28.99 4.65 6.65
N PRO A 131 28.81 4.43 5.33
CA PRO A 131 28.43 5.48 4.39
C PRO A 131 26.95 5.90 4.46
N PHE A 132 26.25 5.67 5.56
CA PHE A 132 24.82 5.99 5.65
C PHE A 132 24.39 6.42 7.05
N SER A 133 24.32 7.74 7.26
CA SER A 133 23.56 8.37 8.34
C SER A 133 22.17 8.75 7.82
N ILE A 134 21.13 7.97 8.16
CA ILE A 134 19.75 8.44 8.02
C ILE A 134 19.42 9.25 9.28
N ASP A 135 19.20 10.53 9.09
CA ASP A 135 18.67 11.42 10.11
C ASP A 135 17.13 11.26 10.16
N LEU A 136 16.64 10.53 11.16
CA LEU A 136 15.21 10.37 11.45
C LEU A 136 14.95 10.89 12.88
N ASN A 137 14.30 12.05 13.00
CA ASN A 137 13.74 12.53 14.27
C ASN A 137 12.45 13.36 14.02
N PRO A 138 11.52 13.53 14.98
CA PRO A 138 11.68 13.30 16.42
C PRO A 138 10.46 12.66 17.11
N LEU A 139 10.56 11.39 17.54
CA LEU A 139 9.83 10.93 18.73
C LEU A 139 10.68 9.88 19.46
N ASN A 140 11.54 10.39 20.32
CA ASN A 140 12.05 9.74 21.53
C ASN A 140 12.94 8.50 21.31
N TYR A 141 14.20 8.74 20.92
CA TYR A 141 15.20 7.70 20.71
C TYR A 141 16.52 7.95 21.44
N ASP A 142 16.43 8.15 22.75
CA ASP A 142 17.61 8.28 23.63
C ASP A 142 18.33 6.94 23.91
N ARG A 143 17.81 5.82 23.36
CA ARG A 143 18.36 4.47 23.61
C ARG A 143 18.98 3.75 22.40
N LEU A 144 18.87 4.27 21.18
CA LEU A 144 19.46 3.60 20.01
C LEU A 144 20.58 4.37 19.31
N HIS A 145 20.78 5.65 19.65
CA HIS A 145 21.94 6.42 19.20
C HIS A 145 23.27 5.90 19.83
N LYS A 146 23.17 4.92 20.73
CA LYS A 146 24.29 4.28 21.41
C LYS A 146 24.87 3.06 20.66
N LEU A 147 24.30 2.68 19.52
CA LEU A 147 24.82 1.54 18.74
C LEU A 147 25.76 1.95 17.59
N CYS A 148 25.84 3.25 17.26
CA CYS A 148 26.67 3.74 16.14
C CYS A 148 27.62 4.88 16.52
N HIS A 149 27.82 5.18 17.80
CA HIS A 149 28.78 6.21 18.21
C HIS A 149 30.21 5.65 18.16
N TYR A 150 30.91 6.01 17.10
CA TYR A 150 32.36 5.96 17.01
C TYR A 150 32.94 6.99 17.98
N ASP A 151 33.46 6.53 19.13
CA ASP A 151 34.18 7.36 20.10
C ASP A 151 35.69 7.15 19.90
N ASN A 152 36.42 8.23 19.62
CA ASN A 152 37.81 8.18 19.14
C ASN A 152 38.83 7.73 20.20
N ASN A 153 38.42 7.54 21.46
CA ASN A 153 39.37 7.42 22.58
C ASN A 153 39.24 6.14 23.41
N THR A 154 38.42 5.17 23.02
CA THR A 154 38.52 3.81 23.57
C THR A 154 38.30 2.81 22.44
N ILE A 155 39.31 1.98 22.19
CA ILE A 155 39.22 0.78 21.34
C ILE A 155 38.29 -0.20 22.07
N SER A 156 36.99 0.06 22.04
CA SER A 156 35.97 -0.94 22.27
C SER A 156 35.38 -1.20 20.92
N SER A 157 35.84 -2.28 20.31
CA SER A 157 35.21 -2.94 19.19
C SER A 157 33.69 -2.83 19.38
N THR A 158 33.02 -2.06 18.53
CA THR A 158 31.58 -2.11 18.40
C THR A 158 31.26 -3.50 17.87
N LEU A 159 31.16 -4.47 18.78
CA LEU A 159 30.67 -5.80 18.49
C LEU A 159 29.35 -5.61 17.76
N ALA A 160 29.24 -6.23 16.59
CA ALA A 160 27.97 -6.51 15.94
C ALA A 160 26.93 -6.84 17.04
N PRO A 161 25.70 -6.30 16.95
CA PRO A 161 24.70 -6.43 18.00
C PRO A 161 24.66 -7.89 18.45
N SER A 162 24.85 -8.13 19.75
CA SER A 162 24.91 -9.48 20.28
C SER A 162 23.69 -10.24 19.77
N THR A 163 23.97 -11.34 19.07
CA THR A 163 22.96 -12.22 18.45
C THR A 163 21.72 -12.48 19.32
N PRO A 164 21.79 -12.59 20.67
CA PRO A 164 20.58 -12.75 21.49
C PRO A 164 19.65 -11.52 21.52
N LEU A 165 20.20 -10.29 21.63
CA LEU A 165 19.37 -9.09 21.81
C LEU A 165 18.57 -8.75 20.54
N PHE A 166 19.15 -8.98 19.36
CA PHE A 166 18.44 -8.84 18.09
C PHE A 166 17.37 -9.92 17.93
N HIS A 167 17.71 -11.16 18.26
CA HIS A 167 16.78 -12.29 18.18
C HIS A 167 15.54 -12.05 19.04
N ASP A 168 15.71 -11.65 20.30
CA ASP A 168 14.58 -11.42 21.22
C ASP A 168 13.65 -10.29 20.73
N ASN A 169 14.21 -9.18 20.25
CA ASN A 169 13.42 -8.06 19.75
C ASN A 169 12.66 -8.38 18.45
N VAL A 170 13.31 -9.07 17.51
CA VAL A 170 12.66 -9.46 16.24
C VAL A 170 11.60 -10.51 16.50
N MET A 171 11.86 -11.51 17.34
CA MET A 171 10.90 -12.56 17.65
C MET A 171 9.63 -11.99 18.29
N HIS A 172 9.76 -11.04 19.23
CA HIS A 172 8.60 -10.38 19.82
C HIS A 172 7.74 -9.64 18.78
N LEU A 173 8.36 -8.92 17.84
CA LEU A 173 7.64 -8.21 16.77
C LEU A 173 6.99 -9.19 15.78
N VAL A 174 7.65 -10.30 15.47
CA VAL A 174 7.11 -11.35 14.60
C VAL A 174 5.88 -12.00 15.24
N TYR A 175 5.92 -12.34 16.54
CA TYR A 175 4.76 -12.87 17.24
C TYR A 175 3.57 -11.90 17.24
N LEU A 176 3.82 -10.60 17.44
CA LEU A 176 2.78 -9.57 17.35
C LEU A 176 2.19 -9.47 15.93
N PHE A 177 3.01 -9.61 14.90
CA PHE A 177 2.57 -9.55 13.50
C PHE A 177 1.66 -10.72 13.15
N PHE A 178 2.06 -11.94 13.52
CA PHE A 178 1.22 -13.13 13.33
C PHE A 178 -0.06 -13.07 14.17
N GLY A 179 0.02 -12.62 15.42
CA GLY A 179 -1.15 -12.47 16.29
C GLY A 179 -2.18 -11.49 15.74
N LEU A 180 -1.73 -10.33 15.26
CA LEU A 180 -2.59 -9.36 14.58
C LEU A 180 -3.14 -9.89 13.27
N GLY A 181 -2.36 -10.66 12.49
CA GLY A 181 -2.84 -11.30 11.27
C GLY A 181 -4.01 -12.27 11.52
N ILE A 182 -3.90 -13.11 12.55
CA ILE A 182 -4.99 -14.01 12.96
C ILE A 182 -6.22 -13.21 13.43
N LEU A 183 -6.02 -12.16 14.24
CA LEU A 183 -7.10 -11.31 14.71
C LEU A 183 -7.85 -10.63 13.53
N VAL A 184 -7.10 -10.05 12.58
CA VAL A 184 -7.64 -9.45 11.35
C VAL A 184 -8.48 -10.46 10.58
N PHE A 185 -7.98 -11.68 10.41
CA PHE A 185 -8.69 -12.74 9.69
C PHE A 185 -10.02 -13.11 10.37
N LEU A 186 -10.03 -13.23 11.70
CA LEU A 186 -11.26 -13.52 12.45
C LEU A 186 -12.26 -12.36 12.38
N CYS A 187 -11.79 -11.12 12.53
CA CYS A 187 -12.63 -9.94 12.42
C CYS A 187 -13.25 -9.81 11.02
N ALA A 188 -12.47 -9.98 9.96
CA ALA A 188 -12.96 -9.95 8.58
C ALA A 188 -13.98 -11.06 8.31
N SER A 189 -13.75 -12.26 8.85
CA SER A 189 -14.69 -13.39 8.72
C SER A 189 -16.03 -13.07 9.38
N LEU A 190 -16.02 -12.55 10.61
CA LEU A 190 -17.22 -12.16 11.32
C LEU A 190 -17.94 -10.98 10.65
N GLU A 191 -17.20 -9.99 10.18
CA GLU A 191 -17.72 -8.85 9.43
C GLU A 191 -18.48 -9.31 8.19
N TYR A 192 -17.84 -10.13 7.35
CA TYR A 192 -18.45 -10.64 6.12
C TYR A 192 -19.68 -11.51 6.38
N ILE A 193 -19.62 -12.41 7.35
CA ILE A 193 -20.76 -13.28 7.70
C ILE A 193 -21.92 -12.43 8.22
N CYS A 194 -21.66 -11.47 9.10
CA CYS A 194 -22.69 -10.60 9.66
C CYS A 194 -23.34 -9.73 8.57
N TRP A 195 -22.54 -9.15 7.67
CA TRP A 195 -23.03 -8.36 6.54
C TRP A 195 -23.91 -9.17 5.60
N THR A 196 -23.47 -10.38 5.23
CA THR A 196 -24.20 -11.23 4.29
C THR A 196 -25.51 -11.74 4.86
N ILE A 197 -25.55 -12.10 6.15
CA ILE A 197 -26.79 -12.50 6.83
C ILE A 197 -27.81 -11.36 6.84
N ALA A 198 -27.38 -10.16 7.24
CA ALA A 198 -28.27 -9.01 7.31
C ALA A 198 -28.74 -8.56 5.91
N THR A 199 -27.86 -8.56 4.91
CA THR A 199 -28.22 -8.27 3.51
C THR A 199 -29.25 -9.28 3.00
N LYS A 200 -29.02 -10.59 3.22
CA LYS A 200 -29.95 -11.64 2.78
C LYS A 200 -31.34 -11.45 3.39
N ARG A 201 -31.41 -11.14 4.68
CA ARG A 201 -32.69 -10.87 5.38
C ARG A 201 -33.40 -9.66 4.79
N GLN A 202 -32.67 -8.57 4.54
CA GLN A 202 -33.22 -7.35 3.95
C GLN A 202 -33.72 -7.59 2.52
N THR A 203 -32.93 -8.23 1.66
CA THR A 203 -33.29 -8.52 0.26
C THR A 203 -34.51 -9.43 0.18
N SER A 204 -34.57 -10.50 0.98
CA SER A 204 -35.71 -11.43 0.96
C SER A 204 -37.03 -10.73 1.25
N ARG A 205 -37.04 -9.77 2.17
CA ARG A 205 -38.25 -9.00 2.53
C ARG A 205 -38.65 -8.04 1.44
N MET A 206 -37.68 -7.34 0.87
CA MET A 206 -37.91 -6.45 -0.26
C MET A 206 -38.54 -7.20 -1.43
N SER A 207 -38.04 -8.40 -1.75
CA SER A 207 -38.59 -9.24 -2.83
C SER A 207 -40.05 -9.65 -2.59
N VAL A 208 -40.43 -10.01 -1.36
CA VAL A 208 -41.82 -10.38 -1.03
C VAL A 208 -42.77 -9.19 -1.19
N LEU A 209 -42.36 -8.00 -0.74
CA LEU A 209 -43.17 -6.77 -0.87
C LEU A 209 -43.30 -6.32 -2.32
N LEU A 210 -42.23 -6.40 -3.09
CA LEU A 210 -42.24 -6.12 -4.52
C LEU A 210 -43.19 -7.07 -5.25
N PHE A 211 -43.08 -8.38 -5.01
CA PHE A 211 -43.95 -9.38 -5.64
C PHE A 211 -45.43 -9.14 -5.34
N ARG A 212 -45.77 -8.84 -4.08
CA ARG A 212 -47.14 -8.49 -3.68
C ARG A 212 -47.64 -7.24 -4.42
N SER A 213 -46.81 -6.22 -4.54
CA SER A 213 -47.18 -4.98 -5.25
C SER A 213 -47.39 -5.22 -6.76
N LEU A 214 -46.62 -6.12 -7.37
CA LEU A 214 -46.75 -6.47 -8.78
C LEU A 214 -48.06 -7.23 -9.06
N ILE A 215 -48.41 -8.22 -8.24
CA ILE A 215 -49.68 -8.97 -8.40
C ILE A 215 -50.89 -8.04 -8.30
N GLN A 216 -50.89 -7.11 -7.33
CA GLN A 216 -52.00 -6.18 -7.15
C GLN A 216 -52.20 -5.26 -8.37
N ARG A 217 -51.10 -4.82 -9.00
CA ARG A 217 -51.17 -4.02 -10.23
C ARG A 217 -51.71 -4.82 -11.42
N VAL A 218 -51.30 -6.08 -11.56
CA VAL A 218 -51.78 -6.95 -12.65
C VAL A 218 -53.27 -7.27 -12.50
N SER A 219 -53.76 -7.45 -11.28
CA SER A 219 -55.18 -7.77 -11.04
C SER A 219 -56.15 -6.61 -11.29
N GLN A 220 -55.67 -5.36 -11.40
CA GLN A 220 -56.50 -4.17 -11.63
C GLN A 220 -56.62 -3.76 -13.11
N ASN A 221 -55.83 -4.39 -13.99
CA ASN A 221 -55.92 -4.25 -15.44
C ASN A 221 -56.69 -5.42 -16.05
#